data_AF-A0A7C2HHB2-F1
#
_entry.id   AF-A0A7C2HHB2-F1
#
_cell.length_a   1.000
_cell.length_b   1.000
_cell.length_c   1.000
_cell.angle_alpha   90.00
_cell.angle_beta   90.00
_cell.angle_gamma   90.00
#
_symmetry.space_group_name_H-M   'P 1'
#
loop_
_entity.id
_entity.type
_entity.pdbx_description
1 polymer ?
#
loop_
_entity_poly.entity_id
_entity_poly.type
_entity_poly.pdbx_seq_one_letter_code
_entity_poly.pdbx_strand_id
1 'polypeptide(L)' 'MDPKFLTTTHGQIGCTACHAGNASAADPVGAHKGLVARPSDNPQQACGTCHPDIASTFAKSLHFTTRGLENGL' A
#
# COMPACT_ATOMS: atom_id res chain seq x y z
N MET A 1 3.54 6.87 -11.94
CA MET A 1 3.16 7.65 -10.75
C MET A 1 2.93 9.08 -11.18
N ASP A 2 1.88 9.73 -10.67
CA ASP A 2 1.69 11.17 -10.87
C ASP A 2 2.82 11.92 -10.13
N PRO A 3 3.59 12.81 -10.79
CA PRO A 3 4.62 13.60 -10.14
C PRO A 3 4.15 14.36 -8.90
N LYS A 4 2.86 14.73 -8.82
CA LYS A 4 2.27 15.41 -7.66
C LYS A 4 2.23 14.54 -6.39
N PHE A 5 2.27 13.21 -6.53
CA PHE A 5 2.29 12.32 -5.36
C PHE A 5 3.52 12.58 -4.49
N LEU A 6 4.67 12.86 -5.11
CA LEU A 6 5.93 13.05 -4.40
C LEU A 6 5.90 14.25 -3.45
N THR A 7 5.00 15.22 -3.63
CA THR A 7 4.89 16.38 -2.73
C THR A 7 3.89 16.18 -1.60
N THR A 8 3.24 15.02 -1.51
CA THR A 8 2.30 14.68 -0.43
C THR A 8 3.05 14.14 0.79
N THR A 9 2.38 14.13 1.96
CA THR A 9 2.94 13.54 3.19
C THR A 9 3.42 12.11 3.00
N HIS A 10 2.67 11.27 2.27
CA HIS A 10 3.06 9.88 2.00
C HIS A 10 4.15 9.78 0.91
N GLY A 11 4.18 10.68 -0.06
CA GLY A 11 5.21 10.69 -1.11
C GLY A 11 6.60 11.05 -0.61
N GLN A 12 6.71 11.65 0.57
CA GLN A 12 7.97 11.89 1.27
C GLN A 12 8.48 10.66 2.04
N ILE A 13 7.68 9.59 2.13
CA ILE A 13 8.09 8.30 2.72
C ILE A 13 8.72 7.45 1.61
N GLY A 14 9.78 6.70 1.95
CA GLY A 14 10.39 5.77 1.01
C GLY A 14 9.41 4.71 0.51
N CYS A 15 9.40 4.45 -0.81
CA CYS A 15 8.45 3.56 -1.47
C CYS A 15 8.36 2.18 -0.80
N THR A 16 9.51 1.66 -0.34
CA THR A 16 9.65 0.35 0.29
C THR A 16 8.89 0.21 1.62
N ALA A 17 8.56 1.33 2.29
CA ALA A 17 7.83 1.30 3.55
C ALA A 17 6.45 0.66 3.40
N CYS A 18 5.80 0.84 2.25
CA CYS A 18 4.51 0.22 1.95
C CYS A 18 4.62 -0.87 0.87
N HIS A 19 5.45 -0.64 -0.15
CA HIS A 19 5.53 -1.53 -1.31
C HIS A 19 6.62 -2.60 -1.21
N ALA A 20 7.41 -2.65 -0.14
CA ALA A 20 8.57 -3.54 -0.04
C ALA A 20 9.53 -3.39 -1.26
N GLY A 21 10.23 -4.45 -1.64
CA GLY A 21 11.24 -4.42 -2.70
C GLY A 21 12.63 -4.05 -2.20
N ASN A 22 13.49 -3.61 -3.14
CA ASN A 22 14.90 -3.33 -2.86
C ASN A 22 15.28 -1.90 -3.26
N ALA A 23 15.27 -0.97 -2.30
CA ALA A 23 15.62 0.44 -2.55
C ALA A 23 17.09 0.67 -2.96
N SER A 24 17.97 -0.33 -2.80
CA SER A 24 19.39 -0.21 -3.11
C SER A 24 19.76 -0.70 -4.50
N ALA A 25 18.83 -1.31 -5.24
CA ALA A 25 19.08 -1.76 -6.61
C ALA A 25 19.19 -0.57 -7.58
N ALA A 26 20.09 -0.68 -8.55
CA ALA A 26 20.32 0.36 -9.56
C ALA A 26 19.39 0.23 -10.78
N ASP A 27 18.71 -0.90 -10.93
CA ASP A 27 17.82 -1.19 -12.05
C ASP A 27 16.39 -1.51 -11.57
N PRO A 28 15.37 -1.28 -12.41
CA PRO A 28 13.98 -1.51 -12.04
C PRO A 28 13.65 -2.97 -11.70
N VAL A 29 14.32 -3.94 -12.34
CA VAL A 29 14.04 -5.36 -12.10
C VAL A 29 14.53 -5.75 -10.71
N GLY A 30 15.74 -5.34 -10.35
CA GLY A 30 16.29 -5.50 -9.02
C GLY A 30 15.46 -4.77 -7.95
N ALA A 31 15.03 -3.53 -8.24
CA ALA A 31 14.25 -2.73 -7.30
C ALA A 31 12.88 -3.33 -6.99
N HIS A 32 12.23 -3.92 -7.99
CA HIS A 32 10.92 -4.55 -7.85
C HIS A 32 10.97 -6.00 -7.35
N LYS A 33 12.16 -6.56 -7.08
CA LYS A 33 12.27 -7.92 -6.54
C LYS A 33 11.64 -7.97 -5.14
N GLY A 34 10.52 -8.69 -5.03
CA GLY A 34 9.74 -8.79 -3.78
C GLY A 34 8.80 -7.58 -3.54
N LEU A 35 8.52 -6.79 -4.57
CA LEU A 35 7.56 -5.69 -4.50
C LEU A 35 6.14 -6.20 -4.20
N VAL A 36 5.48 -5.56 -3.25
CA VAL A 36 4.05 -5.67 -3.00
C VAL A 36 3.33 -4.64 -3.88
N ALA A 37 2.70 -5.12 -4.95
CA ALA A 37 1.98 -4.26 -5.89
C ALA A 37 0.76 -3.56 -5.25
N ARG A 38 0.08 -4.23 -4.31
CA ARG A 38 -1.13 -3.73 -3.65
C ARG A 38 -1.00 -3.79 -2.11
N PRO A 39 -0.34 -2.82 -1.47
CA PRO A 39 -0.15 -2.80 -0.02
C PRO A 39 -1.47 -2.80 0.77
N SER A 40 -2.54 -2.28 0.16
CA SER A 40 -3.87 -2.26 0.77
C SER A 40 -4.46 -3.64 1.03
N ASP A 41 -3.91 -4.73 0.49
CA ASP A 41 -4.32 -6.11 0.80
C ASP A 41 -3.97 -6.54 2.22
N ASN A 42 -2.95 -5.91 2.80
CA ASN A 42 -2.59 -6.09 4.19
C ASN A 42 -2.45 -4.71 4.87
N PRO A 43 -3.57 -4.03 5.15
CA PRO A 43 -3.55 -2.64 5.59
C PRO A 43 -2.88 -2.48 6.97
N GLN A 44 -2.93 -3.50 7.84
CA GLN A 44 -2.19 -3.48 9.11
C GLN A 44 -0.69 -3.43 8.88
N GLN A 45 -0.16 -4.23 7.96
CA GLN A 45 1.27 -4.24 7.66
C GLN A 45 1.72 -2.94 6.97
N ALA A 46 0.94 -2.44 6.01
CA ALA A 46 1.32 -1.28 5.21
C ALA A 46 1.07 0.06 5.92
N CYS A 47 -0.02 0.17 6.68
CA CYS A 47 -0.50 1.44 7.24
C CYS A 47 -0.53 1.43 8.77
N GLY A 48 -0.64 0.26 9.39
CA GLY A 48 -0.93 0.10 10.82
C GLY A 48 0.18 0.57 11.76
N THR A 49 1.43 0.64 11.29
CA THR A 49 2.54 1.19 12.07
C THR A 49 2.31 2.66 12.45
N CYS A 50 1.67 3.43 11.56
CA CYS A 50 1.36 4.85 11.79
C CYS A 50 -0.13 5.10 12.08
N HIS A 51 -1.02 4.25 11.54
CA HIS A 51 -2.47 4.39 11.63
C HIS A 51 -3.14 3.07 12.06
N PRO A 52 -2.88 2.57 13.28
CA PRO A 52 -3.33 1.25 13.72
C PRO A 52 -4.86 1.11 13.70
N ASP A 53 -5.58 2.11 14.20
CA ASP A 53 -7.04 2.06 14.32
C ASP A 53 -7.74 2.17 12.95
N ILE A 54 -7.22 3.04 12.08
CA ILE A 54 -7.76 3.23 10.72
C ILE A 54 -7.54 1.95 9.91
N ALA A 55 -6.35 1.36 9.97
CA ALA A 55 -6.05 0.10 9.29
C ALA A 55 -6.95 -1.05 9.79
N SER A 56 -7.13 -1.16 11.12
CA SER A 56 -8.04 -2.12 11.76
C SER A 56 -9.49 -1.96 11.30
N THR A 57 -9.96 -0.72 11.19
CA THR A 57 -11.32 -0.41 10.74
C THR A 57 -11.50 -0.72 9.26
N PHE A 58 -10.56 -0.31 8.40
CA PHE A 58 -10.65 -0.52 6.97
C PHE A 58 -10.70 -2.01 6.61
N ALA A 59 -9.89 -2.85 7.24
CA ALA A 59 -9.87 -4.30 7.01
C ALA A 59 -11.22 -4.99 7.23
N LYS A 60 -12.13 -4.38 8.00
CA LYS A 60 -13.48 -4.89 8.28
C LYS A 60 -14.56 -4.23 7.43
N SER A 61 -14.20 -3.26 6.59
CA SER A 61 -15.15 -2.50 5.78
C SER A 61 -15.61 -3.27 4.55
N LEU A 62 -16.83 -2.97 4.07
CA LEU A 62 -17.34 -3.53 2.81
C LEU A 62 -16.45 -3.17 1.61
N HIS A 63 -15.80 -2.00 1.66
CA HIS A 63 -14.91 -1.51 0.61
C HIS A 63 -13.58 -2.25 0.54
N PHE A 64 -13.17 -2.96 1.60
CA PHE A 64 -11.90 -3.71 1.57
C PHE A 64 -11.94 -4.88 0.59
N THR A 65 -13.05 -5.62 0.59
CA THR A 65 -13.21 -6.77 -0.30
C THR A 65 -14.06 -6.47 -1.52
N THR A 66 -14.86 -5.38 -1.48
CA THR A 66 -15.89 -5.07 -2.48
C THR A 66 -16.86 -6.21 -2.78
N ARG A 67 -16.90 -7.26 -1.95
CA ARG A 67 -17.72 -8.46 -2.17
C ARG A 67 -19.21 -8.17 -2.22
N GLY A 68 -19.66 -7.08 -1.59
CA GLY A 68 -21.05 -6.63 -1.73
C GLY A 68 -21.39 -6.21 -3.16
N LEU A 69 -20.49 -5.52 -3.88
CA LEU A 69 -20.68 -5.21 -5.30
C LEU A 69 -20.51 -6.45 -6.17
N GLU A 70 -19.49 -7.28 -5.89
CA GLU A 70 -19.23 -8.50 -6.68
C GLU A 70 -20.38 -9.51 -6.62
N ASN A 71 -20.97 -9.68 -5.43
CA ASN A 71 -22.02 -10.67 -5.17
C ASN A 71 -23.44 -10.10 -5.31
N GLY A 72 -23.59 -8.92 -5.89
CA GLY A 72 -24.89 -8.41 -6.32
C GLY A 72 -25.70 -7.70 -5.25
N LEU A 73 -25.20 -6.58 -4.75
CA LEU A 73 -26.05 -5.38 -4.89
C LEU A 73 -26.57 -5.29 -6.34
#